data_AF-G0IY89-F1
#
_entry.id   AF-G0IY89-F1
#
_cell.length_a   1.000
_cell.length_b   1.000
_cell.length_c   1.000
_cell.angle_alpha   90.00
_cell.angle_beta   90.00
_cell.angle_gamma   90.00
#
_symmetry.space_group_name_H-M   'P 1'
#
loop_
_entity.id
_entity.type
_entity.pdbx_description
1 polymer ?
#
loop_
_entity_poly.entity_id
_entity_poly.type
_entity_poly.pdbx_seq_one_letter_code
_entity_poly.pdbx_strand_id
1 'polypeptide(L)'
;MKLEFKNKPIRFLTILILAISTSGFIINETRQHHLNISPPTEVEIHPQKLSNFTLKEGETYQLVNSSIKQFYTISFKGTIEKFDTLSIGKGSGRYLTSNLTITPDSIISTRVTNVTSRKAFKHELQLKNDLSIKIDRGLSSSTVTIINESDTLSFSSDFIGMNQPFIHSSGTQIAVDTFEFICEDYYSDVFVFGDSYVNSSSPARWPYYTHAAGYQFLCDGLPGGGSKDGFDFINAAFSIHQPKYAIWCLGMNDKSDEDSIANENWKNYVEKVKDLCAKNNVTLIFSTVPSVEKRNNRGKNDYIRASGYRYIDFDKAVSDGAGNWKEGMLAKDGVHPTEKGAEAMADRFLVDFPEIKNYKR
;
A
#
# COMPACT_ATOMS: atom_id res chain seq x y z
N MET A 1 67.95 -17.73 -1.89
CA MET A 1 68.45 -16.44 -2.41
C MET A 1 67.53 -15.35 -1.88
N LYS A 2 68.02 -14.55 -0.93
CA LYS A 2 67.31 -13.42 -0.31
C LYS A 2 67.39 -12.20 -1.23
N LEU A 3 66.32 -11.42 -1.32
CA LEU A 3 66.39 -9.99 -1.63
C LEU A 3 65.28 -9.24 -0.89
N GLU A 4 65.73 -8.39 0.02
CA GLU A 4 64.95 -7.42 0.80
C GLU A 4 64.53 -6.24 -0.08
N PHE A 5 63.39 -5.62 0.22
CA PHE A 5 63.16 -4.21 -0.11
C PHE A 5 62.64 -3.44 1.11
N LYS A 6 63.30 -2.29 1.35
CA LYS A 6 63.17 -1.38 2.49
C LYS A 6 62.01 -0.39 2.33
N ASN A 7 61.47 0.02 3.48
CA ASN A 7 60.41 1.00 3.70
C ASN A 7 60.77 2.48 3.40
N LYS A 8 59.68 3.28 3.22
CA LYS A 8 59.37 4.64 3.75
C LYS A 8 59.05 5.71 2.66
N PRO A 9 58.38 6.84 2.99
CA PRO A 9 57.09 6.99 3.67
C PRO A 9 56.15 8.01 2.97
N ILE A 10 54.88 8.02 3.36
CA ILE A 10 53.80 8.90 2.89
C ILE A 10 54.00 10.34 3.41
N ARG A 11 53.89 11.33 2.51
CA ARG A 11 53.84 12.77 2.86
C ARG A 11 52.38 13.24 2.99
N PHE A 12 52.06 13.80 4.15
CA PHE A 12 50.89 14.64 4.40
C PHE A 12 51.00 15.95 3.61
N LEU A 13 49.92 16.37 2.95
CA LEU A 13 49.78 17.72 2.41
C LEU A 13 48.59 18.40 3.10
N THR A 14 48.92 19.36 3.94
CA THR A 14 48.01 20.33 4.54
C THR A 14 47.86 21.50 3.57
N ILE A 15 46.65 21.82 3.14
CA ILE A 15 46.37 23.07 2.41
C ILE A 15 45.52 23.97 3.30
N LEU A 16 46.13 25.09 3.65
CA LEU A 16 45.57 26.26 4.33
C LEU A 16 45.05 27.22 3.25
N ILE A 17 43.80 27.65 3.31
CA ILE A 17 43.32 28.81 2.55
C ILE A 17 42.68 29.81 3.52
N LEU A 18 43.30 30.98 3.56
CA LEU A 18 42.88 32.18 4.29
C LEU A 18 41.83 32.96 3.49
N ALA A 19 40.96 33.63 4.25
CA ALA A 19 39.84 34.44 3.83
C ALA A 19 40.22 35.69 3.03
N ILE A 20 39.31 36.11 2.13
CA ILE A 20 39.11 37.52 1.78
C ILE A 20 37.60 37.78 1.71
N SER A 21 37.17 38.74 2.52
CA SER A 21 35.87 39.40 2.54
C SER A 21 35.77 40.45 1.44
N THR A 22 34.63 40.53 0.74
CA THR A 22 34.08 41.81 0.28
C THR A 22 32.56 41.72 0.20
N SER A 23 31.94 42.63 0.95
CA SER A 23 30.53 43.00 0.97
C SER A 23 30.01 43.38 -0.43
N GLY A 24 28.79 42.97 -0.78
CA GLY A 24 28.15 43.40 -2.02
C GLY A 24 26.68 42.98 -2.11
N PHE A 25 25.80 43.94 -1.84
CA PHE A 25 24.41 44.07 -2.31
C PHE A 25 23.35 43.05 -1.87
N ILE A 26 22.62 43.47 -0.83
CA ILE A 26 21.23 43.09 -0.58
C ILE A 26 20.38 43.70 -1.70
N ILE A 27 19.78 42.85 -2.53
CA ILE A 27 18.62 43.20 -3.35
C ILE A 27 17.43 42.46 -2.75
N ASN A 28 16.57 43.22 -2.07
CA ASN A 28 15.23 42.79 -1.70
C ASN A 28 14.38 42.70 -2.97
N GLU A 29 14.36 41.54 -3.62
CA GLU A 29 13.22 41.19 -4.47
C GLU A 29 12.13 40.59 -3.59
N THR A 30 11.11 41.41 -3.36
CA THR A 30 9.79 40.99 -2.91
C THR A 30 9.33 39.80 -3.75
N ARG A 31 9.37 38.60 -3.17
CA ARG A 31 8.69 37.43 -3.71
C ARG A 31 7.23 37.82 -3.95
N GLN A 32 6.88 38.01 -5.21
CA GLN A 32 5.49 38.08 -5.62
C GLN A 32 4.81 36.84 -5.07
N HIS A 33 3.71 37.06 -4.36
CA HIS A 33 2.80 36.03 -3.91
C HIS A 33 2.47 35.14 -5.11
N HIS A 34 3.09 33.96 -5.16
CA HIS A 34 2.58 32.89 -5.98
C HIS A 34 1.13 32.67 -5.53
N LEU A 35 0.22 32.83 -6.48
CA LEU A 35 -1.19 32.51 -6.37
C LEU A 35 -1.32 31.23 -5.55
N ASN A 36 -2.09 31.30 -4.46
CA ASN A 36 -2.60 30.12 -3.77
C ASN A 36 -3.36 29.29 -4.80
N ILE A 37 -2.66 28.37 -5.46
CA ILE A 37 -3.29 27.23 -6.08
C ILE A 37 -3.80 26.42 -4.91
N SER A 38 -5.10 26.51 -4.64
CA SER A 38 -5.76 25.61 -3.70
C SER A 38 -5.28 24.19 -3.99
N PRO A 39 -4.84 23.42 -2.97
CA PRO A 39 -4.49 22.03 -3.19
C PRO A 39 -5.70 21.33 -3.84
N PRO A 40 -5.49 20.37 -4.77
CA PRO A 40 -6.59 19.69 -5.43
C PRO A 40 -7.55 19.16 -4.36
N THR A 41 -8.80 19.63 -4.43
CA THR A 41 -9.84 19.35 -3.44
C THR A 41 -10.40 17.94 -3.54
N GLU A 42 -10.07 17.19 -4.61
CA GLU A 42 -10.63 15.89 -4.92
C GLU A 42 -9.53 14.83 -5.12
N VAL A 43 -9.75 13.66 -4.52
CA VAL A 43 -8.94 12.46 -4.73
C VAL A 43 -9.11 12.02 -6.19
N GLU A 44 -8.02 11.81 -6.91
CA GLU A 44 -8.09 11.25 -8.26
C GLU A 44 -8.52 9.78 -8.20
N ILE A 45 -9.67 9.47 -8.81
CA ILE A 45 -10.23 8.12 -8.83
C ILE A 45 -10.06 7.54 -10.23
N HIS A 46 -9.25 6.48 -10.31
CA HIS A 46 -9.09 5.68 -11.53
C HIS A 46 -10.11 4.54 -11.58
N PRO A 47 -10.55 4.14 -12.77
CA PRO A 47 -11.53 3.07 -12.91
C PRO A 47 -10.93 1.71 -12.53
N GLN A 48 -11.80 0.77 -12.17
CA GLN A 48 -11.41 -0.63 -11.94
C GLN A 48 -11.04 -1.35 -13.25
N LYS A 49 -11.57 -0.87 -14.38
CA LYS A 49 -11.44 -1.46 -15.71
C LYS A 49 -11.28 -0.39 -16.78
N LEU A 50 -10.38 -0.63 -17.71
CA LEU A 50 -10.24 0.10 -18.98
C LEU A 50 -10.46 -0.89 -20.14
N SER A 51 -11.06 -0.42 -21.23
CA SER A 51 -11.36 -1.26 -22.39
C SER A 51 -11.28 -0.47 -23.68
N ASN A 52 -10.96 -1.16 -24.78
CA ASN A 52 -10.95 -0.62 -26.15
C ASN A 52 -10.09 0.65 -26.29
N PHE A 53 -8.83 0.58 -25.89
CA PHE A 53 -7.86 1.68 -26.03
C PHE A 53 -6.57 1.20 -26.70
N THR A 54 -5.80 2.12 -27.27
CA THR A 54 -4.46 1.81 -27.77
C THR A 54 -3.43 2.17 -26.72
N LEU A 55 -2.63 1.19 -26.27
CA LEU A 55 -1.44 1.43 -25.47
C LEU A 55 -0.29 1.76 -26.41
N LYS A 56 0.12 3.03 -26.48
CA LYS A 56 1.22 3.48 -27.34
C LYS A 56 2.56 3.42 -26.61
N GLU A 57 3.63 3.53 -27.40
CA GLU A 57 5.00 3.61 -26.88
C GLU A 57 5.16 4.73 -25.85
N GLY A 58 5.69 4.39 -24.67
CA GLY A 58 5.92 5.32 -23.56
C GLY A 58 4.70 5.59 -22.68
N GLU A 59 3.50 5.13 -23.06
CA GLU A 59 2.29 5.37 -22.26
C GLU A 59 2.22 4.47 -21.02
N THR A 60 1.53 4.97 -20.01
CA THR A 60 1.18 4.23 -18.80
C THR A 60 -0.31 4.41 -18.52
N TYR A 61 -1.01 3.31 -18.26
CA TYR A 61 -2.39 3.34 -17.76
C TYR A 61 -2.42 2.76 -16.37
N GLN A 62 -3.28 3.34 -15.53
CA GLN A 62 -3.45 2.97 -14.13
C GLN A 62 -4.91 2.65 -13.84
N LEU A 63 -5.13 1.73 -12.92
CA LEU A 63 -6.44 1.38 -12.40
C LEU A 63 -6.61 1.89 -10.97
N VAL A 64 -7.79 1.63 -10.41
CA VAL A 64 -8.20 1.97 -9.05
C VAL A 64 -7.07 1.80 -8.03
N ASN A 65 -6.88 2.81 -7.18
CA ASN A 65 -5.85 2.81 -6.16
C ASN A 65 -6.30 1.99 -4.93
N SER A 66 -5.51 1.00 -4.52
CA SER A 66 -5.82 0.16 -3.35
C SER A 66 -4.56 -0.42 -2.71
N SER A 67 -4.56 -0.65 -1.40
CA SER A 67 -3.50 -1.40 -0.71
C SER A 67 -3.89 -2.85 -0.40
N ILE A 68 -4.90 -3.37 -1.10
CA ILE A 68 -5.25 -4.80 -1.13
C ILE A 68 -4.04 -5.63 -1.58
N LYS A 69 -3.71 -6.68 -0.82
CA LYS A 69 -2.53 -7.55 -1.01
C LYS A 69 -2.89 -9.03 -1.28
N GLN A 70 -4.17 -9.38 -1.20
CA GLN A 70 -4.66 -10.75 -1.32
C GLN A 70 -5.97 -10.79 -2.12
N PHE A 71 -6.28 -11.97 -2.64
CA PHE A 71 -7.54 -12.29 -3.34
C PHE A 71 -7.92 -11.34 -4.46
N TYR A 72 -6.92 -10.99 -5.28
CA TYR A 72 -7.15 -10.14 -6.44
C TYR A 72 -6.58 -10.77 -7.71
N THR A 73 -7.07 -10.29 -8.85
CA THR A 73 -6.53 -10.57 -10.18
C THR A 73 -6.19 -9.27 -10.89
N ILE A 74 -5.03 -9.19 -11.52
CA ILE A 74 -4.75 -8.19 -12.56
C ILE A 74 -4.86 -8.91 -13.90
N SER A 75 -5.75 -8.44 -14.77
CA SER A 75 -6.02 -9.06 -16.07
C SER A 75 -5.77 -8.05 -17.18
N PHE A 76 -5.10 -8.48 -18.24
CA PHE A 76 -4.83 -7.71 -19.44
C PHE A 76 -5.06 -8.57 -20.67
N LYS A 77 -5.69 -8.02 -21.70
CA LYS A 77 -5.88 -8.64 -23.01
C LYS A 77 -5.81 -7.60 -24.12
N GLY A 78 -5.13 -7.92 -25.21
CA GLY A 78 -5.12 -7.10 -26.43
C GLY A 78 -4.40 -7.76 -27.60
N THR A 79 -4.40 -7.05 -28.73
CA THR A 79 -3.71 -7.45 -29.97
C THR A 79 -2.43 -6.61 -30.13
N ILE A 80 -1.30 -7.28 -30.22
CA ILE A 80 0.04 -6.72 -30.45
C ILE A 80 0.13 -6.19 -31.88
N GLU A 81 0.48 -4.91 -32.01
CA GLU A 81 0.82 -4.27 -33.28
C GLU A 81 2.35 -4.16 -33.44
N LYS A 82 3.05 -3.89 -32.32
CA LYS A 82 4.51 -3.86 -32.20
C LYS A 82 4.88 -4.33 -30.80
N PHE A 83 5.88 -5.18 -30.65
CA PHE A 83 6.32 -5.64 -29.32
C PHE A 83 7.82 -5.43 -29.12
N ASP A 84 8.17 -4.84 -28.00
CA ASP A 84 9.53 -4.80 -27.47
C ASP A 84 9.46 -5.15 -25.98
N THR A 85 9.08 -4.17 -25.15
CA THR A 85 8.94 -4.38 -23.71
C THR A 85 7.57 -3.93 -23.20
N LEU A 86 6.94 -4.78 -22.39
CA LEU A 86 5.69 -4.48 -21.69
C LEU A 86 5.89 -4.68 -20.19
N SER A 87 5.56 -3.68 -19.38
CA SER A 87 5.57 -3.80 -17.92
C SER A 87 4.15 -3.79 -17.38
N ILE A 88 3.80 -4.78 -16.56
CA ILE A 88 2.51 -4.85 -15.88
C ILE A 88 2.73 -5.16 -14.41
N GLY A 89 2.03 -4.45 -13.53
CA GLY A 89 2.29 -4.58 -12.10
C GLY A 89 1.29 -3.87 -11.22
N LYS A 90 1.64 -3.75 -9.94
CA LYS A 90 0.87 -3.02 -8.92
C LYS A 90 1.82 -2.21 -8.03
N GLY A 91 1.67 -0.90 -8.16
CA GLY A 91 2.56 0.14 -7.65
C GLY A 91 3.92 0.22 -8.36
N SER A 92 4.57 1.37 -8.28
CA SER A 92 5.88 1.62 -8.91
C SER A 92 6.88 2.24 -7.92
N GLY A 93 8.13 1.76 -7.95
CA GLY A 93 9.27 2.41 -7.32
C GLY A 93 9.30 2.51 -5.78
N ARG A 94 8.38 1.85 -5.06
CA ARG A 94 8.27 1.94 -3.59
C ARG A 94 8.16 0.58 -2.89
N TYR A 95 8.23 0.59 -1.57
CA TYR A 95 8.07 -0.59 -0.73
C TYR A 95 6.78 -1.35 -1.07
N LEU A 96 6.88 -2.68 -1.15
CA LEU A 96 5.82 -3.64 -1.50
C LEU A 96 5.16 -3.42 -2.87
N THR A 97 5.96 -2.98 -3.84
CA THR A 97 5.58 -2.99 -5.26
C THR A 97 6.00 -4.29 -5.94
N SER A 98 5.25 -4.68 -6.97
CA SER A 98 5.59 -5.85 -7.78
C SER A 98 5.22 -5.60 -9.24
N ASN A 99 6.11 -5.97 -10.15
CA ASN A 99 5.86 -5.88 -11.58
C ASN A 99 6.56 -7.00 -12.34
N LEU A 100 6.02 -7.26 -13.53
CA LEU A 100 6.62 -8.12 -14.54
C LEU A 100 7.05 -7.21 -15.68
N THR A 101 8.29 -7.35 -16.12
CA THR A 101 8.77 -6.80 -17.40
C THR A 101 8.88 -7.95 -18.38
N ILE A 102 8.12 -7.91 -19.46
CA ILE A 102 8.03 -8.94 -20.49
C ILE A 102 8.75 -8.41 -21.72
N THR A 103 9.75 -9.16 -22.21
CA THR A 103 10.54 -8.90 -23.42
C THR A 103 10.29 -10.02 -24.44
N PRO A 104 10.85 -9.97 -25.67
CA PRO A 104 10.64 -11.02 -26.66
C PRO A 104 11.11 -12.41 -26.24
N ASP A 105 12.07 -12.49 -25.32
CA ASP A 105 12.77 -13.72 -24.94
C ASP A 105 12.81 -14.00 -23.43
N SER A 106 12.31 -13.07 -22.61
CA SER A 106 12.42 -13.16 -21.17
C SER A 106 11.30 -12.44 -20.43
N ILE A 107 11.05 -12.90 -19.21
CA ILE A 107 10.24 -12.17 -18.25
C ILE A 107 11.09 -11.93 -17.00
N ILE A 108 11.04 -10.70 -16.52
CA ILE A 108 11.74 -10.25 -15.31
C ILE A 108 10.67 -9.92 -14.28
N SER A 109 10.55 -10.75 -13.26
CA SER A 109 9.74 -10.44 -12.08
C SER A 109 10.56 -9.56 -11.13
N THR A 110 10.05 -8.38 -10.81
CA THR A 110 10.63 -7.46 -9.83
C THR A 110 9.69 -7.33 -8.65
N ARG A 111 10.24 -7.50 -7.45
CA ARG A 111 9.57 -7.22 -6.17
C ARG A 111 10.42 -6.30 -5.33
N VAL A 112 9.83 -5.22 -4.82
CA VAL A 112 10.50 -4.27 -3.93
C VAL A 112 9.95 -4.45 -2.54
N THR A 113 10.81 -4.78 -1.58
CA THR A 113 10.51 -4.77 -0.14
C THR A 113 11.57 -3.88 0.54
N ASN A 114 12.15 -4.31 1.66
CA ASN A 114 13.40 -3.72 2.17
C ASN A 114 14.58 -4.00 1.25
N VAL A 115 14.47 -5.05 0.42
CA VAL A 115 15.39 -5.38 -0.65
C VAL A 115 14.63 -5.50 -1.96
N THR A 116 15.28 -5.13 -3.06
CA THR A 116 14.76 -5.36 -4.42
C THR A 116 15.20 -6.75 -4.87
N SER A 117 14.22 -7.63 -5.08
CA SER A 117 14.40 -8.96 -5.65
C SER A 117 14.04 -8.92 -7.14
N ARG A 118 14.91 -9.48 -7.98
CA ARG A 118 14.67 -9.65 -9.42
C ARG A 118 14.90 -11.10 -9.80
N LYS A 119 13.97 -11.68 -10.54
CA LYS A 119 14.08 -13.04 -11.09
C LYS A 119 13.77 -12.98 -12.57
N ALA A 120 14.74 -13.37 -13.40
CA ALA A 120 14.57 -13.46 -14.83
C ALA A 120 14.38 -14.93 -15.23
N PHE A 121 13.48 -15.19 -16.17
CA PHE A 121 13.27 -16.50 -16.77
C PHE A 121 13.05 -16.34 -18.27
N LYS A 122 13.67 -17.22 -19.04
CA LYS A 122 13.51 -17.26 -20.50
C LYS A 122 12.18 -17.91 -20.86
N HIS A 123 11.63 -17.52 -22.00
CA HIS A 123 10.48 -18.18 -22.59
C HIS A 123 10.61 -18.25 -24.12
N GLU A 124 9.72 -19.03 -24.73
CA GLU A 124 9.68 -19.24 -26.19
C GLU A 124 8.42 -18.66 -26.84
N LEU A 125 7.61 -17.91 -26.07
CA LEU A 125 6.44 -17.19 -26.59
C LEU A 125 6.86 -16.29 -27.75
N GLN A 126 6.12 -16.34 -28.85
CA GLN A 126 6.43 -15.56 -30.06
C GLN A 126 6.09 -14.07 -29.90
N LEU A 127 5.14 -13.76 -29.02
CA LEU A 127 4.62 -12.42 -28.72
C LEU A 127 4.21 -11.66 -29.99
N LYS A 128 3.41 -12.35 -30.81
CA LYS A 128 2.75 -11.81 -32.01
C LYS A 128 1.23 -11.91 -31.87
N ASN A 129 0.49 -11.01 -32.51
CA ASN A 129 -0.98 -11.01 -32.50
C ASN A 129 -1.55 -10.96 -31.07
N ASP A 130 -2.31 -11.94 -30.61
CA ASP A 130 -3.05 -11.87 -29.36
C ASP A 130 -2.17 -12.08 -28.12
N LEU A 131 -2.31 -11.22 -27.12
CA LEU A 131 -1.65 -11.33 -25.82
C LEU A 131 -2.67 -11.22 -24.70
N SER A 132 -2.67 -12.20 -23.78
CA SER A 132 -3.38 -12.12 -22.51
C SER A 132 -2.43 -12.37 -21.34
N ILE A 133 -2.54 -11.56 -20.30
CA ILE A 133 -1.73 -11.69 -19.08
C ILE A 133 -2.68 -11.68 -17.89
N LYS A 134 -2.51 -12.64 -16.99
CA LYS A 134 -3.27 -12.76 -15.76
C LYS A 134 -2.32 -12.94 -14.58
N ILE A 135 -2.44 -12.11 -13.56
CA ILE A 135 -1.73 -12.24 -12.28
C ILE A 135 -2.79 -12.53 -11.23
N ASP A 136 -2.88 -13.80 -10.82
CA ASP A 136 -3.78 -14.29 -9.78
C ASP A 136 -3.07 -14.26 -8.43
N ARG A 137 -3.63 -13.54 -7.47
CA ARG A 137 -3.09 -13.42 -6.11
C ARG A 137 -4.04 -14.06 -5.10
N GLY A 138 -3.60 -15.15 -4.48
CA GLY A 138 -4.26 -15.75 -3.31
C GLY A 138 -3.84 -15.09 -1.99
N LEU A 139 -4.02 -15.81 -0.88
CA LEU A 139 -3.63 -15.31 0.45
C LEU A 139 -2.11 -15.19 0.62
N SER A 140 -1.38 -16.24 0.23
CA SER A 140 0.08 -16.34 0.39
C SER A 140 0.81 -16.81 -0.88
N SER A 141 0.09 -17.15 -1.95
CA SER A 141 0.63 -17.52 -3.26
C SER A 141 0.23 -16.54 -4.37
N SER A 142 0.99 -16.50 -5.45
CA SER A 142 0.56 -15.85 -6.69
C SER A 142 0.95 -16.70 -7.90
N THR A 143 0.11 -16.68 -8.93
CA THR A 143 0.34 -17.36 -10.20
C THR A 143 0.24 -16.34 -11.31
N VAL A 144 1.20 -16.36 -12.22
CA VAL A 144 1.17 -15.56 -13.45
C VAL A 144 0.90 -16.50 -14.60
N THR A 145 -0.05 -16.12 -15.46
CA THR A 145 -0.36 -16.84 -16.70
C THR A 145 -0.28 -15.85 -17.86
N ILE A 146 0.51 -16.18 -18.87
CA ILE A 146 0.64 -15.43 -20.12
C ILE A 146 0.21 -16.36 -21.25
N ILE A 147 -0.75 -15.91 -22.04
CA ILE A 147 -1.25 -16.61 -23.22
C ILE A 147 -0.91 -15.76 -24.42
N ASN A 148 -0.19 -16.32 -25.39
CA ASN A 148 0.06 -15.70 -26.67
C ASN A 148 -0.36 -16.68 -27.76
N GLU A 149 -1.40 -16.32 -28.52
CA GLU A 149 -2.05 -17.23 -29.47
C GLU A 149 -2.44 -18.58 -28.83
N SER A 150 -1.83 -19.69 -29.26
CA SER A 150 -2.05 -21.03 -28.70
C SER A 150 -1.09 -21.40 -27.55
N ASP A 151 -0.04 -20.61 -27.34
CA ASP A 151 0.98 -20.91 -26.33
C ASP A 151 0.58 -20.34 -24.97
N THR A 152 0.82 -21.12 -23.92
CA THR A 152 0.55 -20.73 -22.53
C THR A 152 1.80 -20.93 -21.68
N LEU A 153 2.22 -19.86 -21.01
CA LEU A 153 3.24 -19.90 -19.96
C LEU A 153 2.58 -19.61 -18.62
N SER A 154 2.73 -20.51 -17.65
CA SER A 154 2.24 -20.32 -16.29
C SER A 154 3.32 -20.66 -15.26
N PHE A 155 3.47 -19.81 -14.25
CA PHE A 155 4.47 -19.99 -13.20
C PHE A 155 4.05 -19.34 -11.87
N SER A 156 4.55 -19.90 -10.77
CA SER A 156 4.38 -19.29 -9.45
C SER A 156 5.29 -18.08 -9.28
N SER A 157 4.77 -17.02 -8.67
CA SER A 157 5.49 -15.77 -8.41
C SER A 157 5.41 -15.39 -6.93
N ASP A 158 6.33 -14.54 -6.49
CA ASP A 158 6.29 -13.87 -5.19
C ASP A 158 5.58 -12.50 -5.25
N PHE A 159 4.77 -12.28 -6.30
CA PHE A 159 4.02 -11.04 -6.54
C PHE A 159 3.11 -10.70 -5.34
N ILE A 160 3.25 -9.48 -4.81
CA ILE A 160 2.41 -8.98 -3.71
C ILE A 160 1.63 -7.75 -4.16
N GLY A 161 2.33 -6.73 -4.67
CA GLY A 161 1.74 -5.54 -5.29
C GLY A 161 0.82 -4.69 -4.39
N MET A 162 1.14 -3.43 -4.15
CA MET A 162 0.26 -2.47 -3.48
C MET A 162 0.11 -1.17 -4.27
N ASN A 163 -0.94 -0.42 -3.98
CA ASN A 163 -1.38 0.78 -4.70
C ASN A 163 -1.92 0.43 -6.10
N GLN A 164 -1.92 1.41 -7.01
CA GLN A 164 -2.50 1.29 -8.35
C GLN A 164 -1.88 0.15 -9.17
N PRO A 165 -2.70 -0.77 -9.69
CA PRO A 165 -2.33 -1.60 -10.82
C PRO A 165 -1.98 -0.71 -12.01
N PHE A 166 -0.97 -1.10 -12.78
CA PHE A 166 -0.52 -0.35 -13.94
C PHE A 166 -0.11 -1.26 -15.08
N ILE A 167 -0.16 -0.71 -16.28
CA ILE A 167 0.50 -1.23 -17.47
C ILE A 167 1.27 -0.12 -18.15
N HIS A 168 2.49 -0.41 -18.58
CA HIS A 168 3.41 0.53 -19.21
C HIS A 168 4.08 -0.09 -20.43
N SER A 169 4.11 0.67 -21.51
CA SER A 169 4.81 0.27 -22.74
C SER A 169 6.18 0.95 -22.86
N SER A 170 7.19 0.15 -23.20
CA SER A 170 8.48 0.62 -23.68
C SER A 170 8.79 -0.05 -25.02
N GLY A 171 8.69 0.70 -26.12
CA GLY A 171 8.83 0.17 -27.48
C GLY A 171 7.66 -0.70 -27.99
N THR A 172 6.59 -0.85 -27.21
CA THR A 172 5.43 -1.71 -27.51
C THR A 172 4.20 -0.89 -27.96
N GLN A 173 3.38 -1.44 -28.84
CA GLN A 173 2.08 -0.89 -29.22
C GLN A 173 1.04 -2.03 -29.27
N ILE A 174 -0.04 -1.87 -28.51
CA ILE A 174 -1.09 -2.89 -28.37
C ILE A 174 -2.47 -2.23 -28.47
N ALA A 175 -3.35 -2.78 -29.30
CA ALA A 175 -4.78 -2.52 -29.24
C ALA A 175 -5.36 -3.32 -28.07
N VAL A 176 -5.64 -2.64 -26.96
CA VAL A 176 -6.06 -3.25 -25.69
C VAL A 176 -7.56 -3.45 -25.67
N ASP A 177 -7.99 -4.71 -25.57
CA ASP A 177 -9.39 -5.08 -25.36
C ASP A 177 -9.80 -4.76 -23.93
N THR A 178 -8.99 -5.17 -22.94
CA THR A 178 -9.29 -5.01 -21.53
C THR A 178 -8.04 -4.94 -20.67
N PHE A 179 -8.04 -4.02 -19.70
CA PHE A 179 -7.12 -4.00 -18.56
C PHE A 179 -7.93 -3.79 -17.28
N GLU A 180 -7.85 -4.72 -16.32
CA GLU A 180 -8.79 -4.78 -15.20
C GLU A 180 -8.14 -5.28 -13.89
N PHE A 181 -8.62 -4.75 -12.76
CA PHE A 181 -8.26 -5.17 -11.41
C PHE A 181 -9.48 -5.75 -10.71
N ILE A 182 -9.49 -7.06 -10.50
CA ILE A 182 -10.64 -7.79 -9.97
C ILE A 182 -10.33 -8.15 -8.52
N CYS A 183 -11.22 -7.82 -7.60
CA CYS A 183 -11.19 -8.28 -6.21
C CYS A 183 -12.63 -8.46 -5.75
N GLU A 184 -13.04 -9.69 -5.46
CA GLU A 184 -14.42 -9.99 -5.05
C GLU A 184 -14.76 -9.33 -3.71
N ASP A 185 -13.76 -9.08 -2.86
CA ASP A 185 -14.00 -8.46 -1.56
C ASP A 185 -14.53 -7.02 -1.68
N TYR A 186 -14.40 -6.35 -2.85
CA TYR A 186 -15.10 -5.08 -3.10
C TYR A 186 -16.63 -5.20 -2.98
N TYR A 187 -17.20 -6.39 -3.10
CA TYR A 187 -18.65 -6.60 -2.92
C TYR A 187 -19.03 -7.10 -1.53
N SER A 188 -18.10 -7.00 -0.56
CA SER A 188 -18.38 -7.33 0.84
C SER A 188 -19.15 -6.21 1.53
N ASP A 189 -20.00 -6.57 2.49
CA ASP A 189 -20.70 -5.61 3.35
C ASP A 189 -19.79 -4.93 4.39
N VAL A 190 -18.55 -5.40 4.56
CA VAL A 190 -17.58 -4.89 5.55
C VAL A 190 -16.28 -4.55 4.85
N PHE A 191 -15.87 -3.30 4.90
CA PHE A 191 -14.55 -2.86 4.46
C PHE A 191 -13.69 -2.47 5.66
N VAL A 192 -12.42 -2.87 5.64
CA VAL A 192 -11.42 -2.57 6.67
C VAL A 192 -10.26 -1.82 6.02
N PHE A 193 -10.07 -0.56 6.43
CA PHE A 193 -8.97 0.29 6.01
C PHE A 193 -7.96 0.44 7.14
N GLY A 194 -6.68 0.30 6.85
CA GLY A 194 -5.65 0.39 7.88
C GLY A 194 -4.25 0.58 7.37
N ASP A 195 -3.29 0.28 8.25
CA ASP A 195 -1.88 0.34 7.94
C ASP A 195 -1.22 -1.05 7.98
N SER A 196 0.01 -1.14 8.50
CA SER A 196 0.71 -2.41 8.68
C SER A 196 -0.02 -3.38 9.60
N TYR A 197 -0.91 -2.91 10.47
CA TYR A 197 -1.75 -3.74 11.35
C TYR A 197 -2.83 -4.51 10.59
N VAL A 198 -3.18 -4.08 9.37
CA VAL A 198 -4.25 -4.67 8.56
C VAL A 198 -3.67 -5.54 7.44
N ASN A 199 -3.62 -6.86 7.69
CA ASN A 199 -3.18 -7.86 6.71
C ASN A 199 -3.71 -9.26 7.08
N SER A 200 -4.45 -9.93 6.19
CA SER A 200 -5.01 -11.27 6.44
C SER A 200 -4.01 -12.41 6.25
N SER A 201 -2.80 -12.14 5.75
CA SER A 201 -1.80 -13.18 5.45
C SER A 201 -0.75 -13.40 6.54
N SER A 202 -0.79 -12.63 7.64
CA SER A 202 0.23 -12.67 8.70
C SER A 202 -0.41 -12.98 10.05
N PRO A 203 -0.02 -14.07 10.75
CA PRO A 203 -0.54 -14.41 12.08
C PRO A 203 -0.20 -13.36 13.15
N ALA A 204 0.77 -12.49 12.87
CA ALA A 204 1.06 -11.33 13.71
C ALA A 204 0.09 -10.16 13.45
N ARG A 205 -1.05 -10.35 12.78
CA ARG A 205 -2.02 -9.30 12.44
C ARG A 205 -3.43 -9.80 12.68
N TRP A 206 -4.28 -9.00 13.32
CA TRP A 206 -5.62 -9.43 13.71
C TRP A 206 -6.51 -9.90 12.54
N PRO A 207 -6.44 -9.34 11.31
CA PRO A 207 -7.31 -9.80 10.23
C PRO A 207 -7.02 -11.24 9.80
N TYR A 208 -5.84 -11.78 10.10
CA TYR A 208 -5.52 -13.19 9.84
C TYR A 208 -6.48 -14.12 10.57
N TYR A 209 -6.73 -13.88 11.85
CA TYR A 209 -7.63 -14.71 12.67
C TYR A 209 -9.09 -14.53 12.27
N THR A 210 -9.51 -13.29 11.99
CA THR A 210 -10.86 -13.00 11.48
C THR A 210 -11.13 -13.69 10.14
N HIS A 211 -10.14 -13.66 9.24
CA HIS A 211 -10.22 -14.37 7.95
C HIS A 211 -10.19 -15.89 8.13
N ALA A 212 -9.31 -16.43 9.00
CA ALA A 212 -9.23 -17.86 9.28
C ALA A 212 -10.51 -18.43 9.91
N ALA A 213 -11.29 -17.60 10.60
CA ALA A 213 -12.62 -17.94 11.10
C ALA A 213 -13.71 -17.98 10.00
N GLY A 214 -13.37 -17.70 8.74
CA GLY A 214 -14.26 -17.78 7.58
C GLY A 214 -15.11 -16.53 7.33
N TYR A 215 -14.78 -15.40 7.97
CA TYR A 215 -15.52 -14.15 7.77
C TYR A 215 -15.01 -13.36 6.57
N GLN A 216 -15.95 -12.77 5.81
CA GLN A 216 -15.69 -12.02 4.59
C GLN A 216 -15.64 -10.51 4.87
N PHE A 217 -14.58 -9.85 4.40
CA PHE A 217 -14.40 -8.41 4.45
C PHE A 217 -13.31 -7.99 3.46
N LEU A 218 -13.40 -6.76 2.94
CA LEU A 218 -12.30 -6.14 2.21
C LEU A 218 -11.21 -5.73 3.19
N CYS A 219 -9.98 -6.16 2.93
CA CYS A 219 -8.82 -5.88 3.77
C CYS A 219 -7.80 -5.01 3.01
N ASP A 220 -7.86 -3.69 3.21
CA ASP A 220 -7.04 -2.70 2.53
C ASP A 220 -6.15 -1.97 3.54
N GLY A 221 -4.92 -2.47 3.74
CA GLY A 221 -3.98 -1.94 4.72
C GLY A 221 -2.62 -1.58 4.12
N LEU A 222 -2.18 -0.32 4.23
CA LEU A 222 -0.90 0.12 3.68
C LEU A 222 0.18 0.16 4.77
N PRO A 223 1.18 -0.73 4.78
CA PRO A 223 2.27 -0.64 5.74
C PRO A 223 3.02 0.69 5.64
N GLY A 224 3.09 1.42 6.76
CA GLY A 224 3.66 2.77 6.82
C GLY A 224 2.73 3.88 6.34
N GLY A 225 1.54 3.54 5.83
CA GLY A 225 0.52 4.51 5.41
C GLY A 225 -0.16 5.20 6.58
N GLY A 226 -0.50 6.47 6.40
CA GLY A 226 -1.26 7.27 7.36
C GLY A 226 -2.69 7.52 6.93
N SER A 227 -3.43 8.34 7.68
CA SER A 227 -4.84 8.64 7.41
C SER A 227 -5.10 9.24 6.02
N LYS A 228 -4.14 9.97 5.44
CA LYS A 228 -4.25 10.44 4.05
C LYS A 228 -4.36 9.29 3.06
N ASP A 229 -3.43 8.33 3.14
CA ASP A 229 -3.39 7.22 2.19
C ASP A 229 -4.67 6.39 2.28
N GLY A 230 -5.11 6.10 3.50
CA GLY A 230 -6.38 5.43 3.73
C GLY A 230 -7.59 6.18 3.18
N PHE A 231 -7.56 7.52 3.22
CA PHE A 231 -8.64 8.34 2.67
C PHE A 231 -8.68 8.23 1.15
N ASP A 232 -7.52 8.19 0.50
CA ASP A 232 -7.44 7.96 -0.94
C ASP A 232 -7.99 6.57 -1.31
N PHE A 233 -7.67 5.53 -0.53
CA PHE A 233 -8.15 4.16 -0.78
C PHE A 233 -9.65 3.97 -0.53
N ILE A 234 -10.22 4.55 0.53
CA ILE A 234 -11.66 4.44 0.79
C ILE A 234 -12.50 5.15 -0.28
N ASN A 235 -12.05 6.30 -0.79
CA ASN A 235 -12.72 6.96 -1.91
C ASN A 235 -12.69 6.09 -3.18
N ALA A 236 -11.54 5.50 -3.47
CA ALA A 236 -11.38 4.60 -4.59
C ALA A 236 -12.26 3.34 -4.43
N ALA A 237 -12.33 2.73 -3.24
CA ALA A 237 -13.21 1.59 -2.97
C ALA A 237 -14.69 1.95 -3.12
N PHE A 238 -15.12 3.10 -2.57
CA PHE A 238 -16.52 3.56 -2.62
C PHE A 238 -16.99 3.90 -4.04
N SER A 239 -16.08 4.22 -4.96
CA SER A 239 -16.42 4.36 -6.39
C SER A 239 -16.77 3.04 -7.09
N ILE A 240 -16.37 1.90 -6.51
CA ILE A 240 -16.70 0.56 -7.03
C ILE A 240 -17.97 0.06 -6.34
N HIS A 241 -17.97 0.08 -5.01
CA HIS A 241 -19.07 -0.42 -4.21
C HIS A 241 -19.06 0.21 -2.81
N GLN A 242 -20.24 0.41 -2.25
CA GLN A 242 -20.43 1.00 -0.92
C GLN A 242 -20.81 -0.10 0.08
N PRO A 243 -19.99 -0.37 1.10
CA PRO A 243 -20.28 -1.41 2.08
C PRO A 243 -21.33 -0.94 3.07
N LYS A 244 -21.91 -1.86 3.85
CA LYS A 244 -22.73 -1.51 5.01
C LYS A 244 -21.88 -0.92 6.14
N TYR A 245 -20.67 -1.43 6.34
CA TYR A 245 -19.73 -1.01 7.38
C TYR A 245 -18.36 -0.65 6.80
N ALA A 246 -17.81 0.48 7.24
CA ALA A 246 -16.42 0.84 7.02
C ALA A 246 -15.69 0.90 8.37
N ILE A 247 -14.63 0.12 8.52
CA ILE A 247 -13.81 0.04 9.72
C ILE A 247 -12.51 0.79 9.47
N TRP A 248 -12.28 1.85 10.24
CA TRP A 248 -11.16 2.77 10.08
C TRP A 248 -10.08 2.54 11.15
N CYS A 249 -8.98 1.91 10.74
CA CYS A 249 -7.88 1.47 11.58
C CYS A 249 -6.57 2.22 11.28
N LEU A 250 -6.62 3.57 11.26
CA LEU A 250 -5.47 4.43 10.92
C LEU A 250 -5.13 5.41 12.05
N GLY A 251 -3.84 5.72 12.17
CA GLY A 251 -3.32 6.69 13.13
C GLY A 251 -1.91 6.38 13.64
N MET A 252 -1.43 5.14 13.52
CA MET A 252 -0.10 4.73 14.02
C MET A 252 1.04 5.42 13.26
N ASN A 253 0.89 5.61 11.94
CA ASN A 253 1.91 6.26 11.12
C ASN A 253 1.69 7.77 10.92
N ASP A 254 0.53 8.29 11.34
CA ASP A 254 0.33 9.73 11.49
C ASP A 254 1.24 10.27 12.60
N LYS A 255 1.52 11.57 12.58
CA LYS A 255 2.35 12.22 13.62
C LYS A 255 1.76 11.91 15.01
N SER A 256 2.64 11.66 15.98
CA SER A 256 2.27 11.44 17.38
C SER A 256 1.44 12.61 17.93
N ASP A 257 0.63 12.28 18.93
CA ASP A 257 -0.10 13.27 19.71
C ASP A 257 0.84 14.12 20.56
N GLU A 258 0.40 15.35 20.82
CA GLU A 258 1.03 16.25 21.78
C GLU A 258 0.25 16.10 23.10
N ASP A 259 0.86 15.44 24.07
CA ASP A 259 0.23 15.00 25.33
C ASP A 259 -1.07 14.19 25.13
N SER A 260 -2.23 14.77 25.45
CA SER A 260 -3.55 14.14 25.29
C SER A 260 -4.38 14.81 24.18
N ILE A 261 -3.72 15.55 23.28
CA ILE A 261 -4.36 16.25 22.17
C ILE A 261 -4.10 15.48 20.88
N ALA A 262 -5.17 15.03 20.24
CA ALA A 262 -5.10 14.31 18.98
C ALA A 262 -4.39 15.16 17.91
N ASN A 263 -3.50 14.54 17.14
CA ASN A 263 -2.84 15.19 16.02
C ASN A 263 -3.87 15.78 15.01
N GLU A 264 -3.69 17.07 14.65
CA GLU A 264 -4.65 17.80 13.81
C GLU A 264 -4.78 17.22 12.39
N ASN A 265 -3.68 16.79 11.76
CA ASN A 265 -3.73 16.21 10.42
C ASN A 265 -4.50 14.89 10.43
N TRP A 266 -4.25 14.03 11.41
CA TRP A 266 -5.04 12.81 11.60
C TRP A 266 -6.53 13.14 11.80
N LYS A 267 -6.83 14.11 12.68
CA LYS A 267 -8.20 14.53 12.98
C LYS A 267 -8.93 15.07 11.75
N ASN A 268 -8.24 15.84 10.90
CA ASN A 268 -8.80 16.35 9.64
C ASN A 268 -9.25 15.21 8.72
N TYR A 269 -8.48 14.12 8.63
CA TYR A 269 -8.89 12.96 7.83
C TYR A 269 -9.99 12.14 8.49
N VAL A 270 -10.03 12.06 9.82
CA VAL A 270 -11.16 11.46 10.55
C VAL A 270 -12.46 12.19 10.21
N GLU A 271 -12.47 13.52 10.20
CA GLU A 271 -13.65 14.30 9.79
C GLU A 271 -14.03 14.04 8.33
N LYS A 272 -13.07 14.00 7.41
CA LYS A 272 -13.34 13.64 6.01
C LYS A 272 -13.95 12.24 5.85
N VAL A 273 -13.50 11.25 6.62
CA VAL A 273 -14.05 9.89 6.58
C VAL A 273 -15.46 9.85 7.17
N LYS A 274 -15.74 10.61 8.24
CA LYS A 274 -17.09 10.77 8.79
C LYS A 274 -18.04 11.31 7.74
N ASP A 275 -17.66 12.39 7.07
CA ASP A 275 -18.45 13.01 6.01
C ASP A 275 -18.68 12.06 4.82
N LEU A 276 -17.62 11.36 4.39
CA LEU A 276 -17.71 10.38 3.31
C LEU A 276 -18.68 9.24 3.66
N CYS A 277 -18.57 8.68 4.86
CA CYS A 277 -19.46 7.59 5.28
C CYS A 277 -20.90 8.06 5.44
N ALA A 278 -21.12 9.25 6.04
CA ALA A 278 -22.46 9.82 6.18
C ALA A 278 -23.13 10.09 4.82
N LYS A 279 -22.39 10.67 3.86
CA LYS A 279 -22.88 10.94 2.50
C LYS A 279 -23.29 9.67 1.75
N ASN A 280 -22.61 8.55 2.01
CA ASN A 280 -22.86 7.27 1.35
C ASN A 280 -23.69 6.30 2.20
N ASN A 281 -24.29 6.76 3.31
CA ASN A 281 -25.07 5.92 4.23
C ASN A 281 -24.33 4.65 4.71
N VAL A 282 -23.02 4.78 4.92
CA VAL A 282 -22.14 3.72 5.43
C VAL A 282 -21.97 3.88 6.93
N THR A 283 -22.12 2.79 7.69
CA THR A 283 -21.86 2.83 9.14
C THR A 283 -20.35 2.80 9.41
N LEU A 284 -19.82 3.94 9.84
CA LEU A 284 -18.41 4.05 10.22
C LEU A 284 -18.16 3.46 11.62
N ILE A 285 -17.14 2.62 11.73
CA ILE A 285 -16.63 2.07 12.99
C ILE A 285 -15.15 2.45 13.09
N PHE A 286 -14.77 3.14 14.17
CA PHE A 286 -13.36 3.45 14.40
C PHE A 286 -12.61 2.30 15.08
N SER A 287 -11.29 2.36 15.09
CA SER A 287 -10.50 1.59 16.06
C SER A 287 -9.55 2.50 16.83
N THR A 288 -9.40 2.28 18.12
CA THR A 288 -8.31 2.90 18.89
C THR A 288 -6.96 2.39 18.40
N VAL A 289 -5.93 3.23 18.45
CA VAL A 289 -4.56 2.91 18.04
C VAL A 289 -3.70 2.76 19.30
N PRO A 290 -3.13 1.58 19.59
CA PRO A 290 -2.27 1.42 20.76
C PRO A 290 -1.10 2.42 20.74
N SER A 291 -0.75 2.99 21.89
CA SER A 291 0.49 3.76 22.05
C SER A 291 1.70 2.82 22.12
N VAL A 292 2.86 3.30 21.68
CA VAL A 292 4.16 2.63 21.84
C VAL A 292 5.22 3.66 22.25
N GLU A 293 6.39 3.21 22.70
CA GLU A 293 7.45 4.08 23.26
C GLU A 293 7.74 5.34 22.41
N LYS A 294 7.79 5.18 21.08
CA LYS A 294 8.10 6.28 20.15
C LYS A 294 6.89 7.00 19.57
N ARG A 295 5.67 6.51 19.85
CA ARG A 295 4.43 7.03 19.26
C ARG A 295 3.30 7.06 20.28
N ASN A 296 2.99 8.28 20.74
CA ASN A 296 1.85 8.55 21.58
C ASN A 296 0.58 8.71 20.72
N ASN A 297 -0.46 7.93 21.03
CA ASN A 297 -1.76 7.96 20.37
C ASN A 297 -2.92 8.19 21.37
N ARG A 298 -2.61 8.67 22.59
CA ARG A 298 -3.61 8.86 23.64
C ARG A 298 -4.70 9.86 23.25
N GLY A 299 -4.32 10.99 22.68
CA GLY A 299 -5.26 12.01 22.24
C GLY A 299 -6.20 11.49 21.13
N LYS A 300 -5.68 10.73 20.16
CA LYS A 300 -6.48 10.06 19.12
C LYS A 300 -7.48 9.09 19.74
N ASN A 301 -7.04 8.28 20.71
CA ASN A 301 -7.89 7.30 21.37
C ASN A 301 -8.98 7.96 22.22
N ASP A 302 -8.64 9.02 22.96
CA ASP A 302 -9.60 9.80 23.74
C ASP A 302 -10.64 10.46 22.81
N TYR A 303 -10.21 10.98 21.66
CA TYR A 303 -11.10 11.50 20.62
C TYR A 303 -12.07 10.42 20.10
N ILE A 304 -11.57 9.24 19.73
CA ILE A 304 -12.39 8.13 19.25
C ILE A 304 -13.43 7.73 20.29
N ARG A 305 -13.01 7.54 21.55
CA ARG A 305 -13.90 7.13 22.65
C ARG A 305 -14.98 8.17 22.94
N ALA A 306 -14.67 9.47 22.78
CA ALA A 306 -15.60 10.57 22.98
C ALA A 306 -16.45 10.92 21.74
N SER A 307 -16.17 10.32 20.57
CA SER A 307 -16.76 10.73 19.28
C SER A 307 -18.26 10.45 19.14
N GLY A 308 -18.81 9.56 19.96
CA GLY A 308 -20.18 9.04 19.82
C GLY A 308 -20.34 7.97 18.72
N TYR A 309 -19.27 7.66 17.98
CA TYR A 309 -19.25 6.55 17.02
C TYR A 309 -18.93 5.24 17.73
N ARG A 310 -19.40 4.13 17.15
CA ARG A 310 -18.94 2.80 17.55
C ARG A 310 -17.45 2.66 17.26
N TYR A 311 -16.73 1.95 18.12
CA TYR A 311 -15.32 1.68 17.92
C TYR A 311 -14.90 0.29 18.42
N ILE A 312 -13.77 -0.18 17.89
CA ILE A 312 -13.06 -1.37 18.33
C ILE A 312 -11.86 -0.93 19.19
N ASP A 313 -11.84 -1.31 20.46
CA ASP A 313 -10.83 -0.86 21.43
C ASP A 313 -9.57 -1.74 21.42
N PHE A 314 -8.84 -1.72 20.30
CA PHE A 314 -7.57 -2.46 20.19
C PHE A 314 -6.52 -2.02 21.22
N ASP A 315 -6.52 -0.76 21.64
CA ASP A 315 -5.62 -0.26 22.68
C ASP A 315 -5.86 -1.01 24.00
N LYS A 316 -7.11 -1.14 24.43
CA LYS A 316 -7.48 -1.94 25.61
C LYS A 316 -7.17 -3.43 25.46
N ALA A 317 -7.22 -3.97 24.25
CA ALA A 317 -6.88 -5.37 24.01
C ALA A 317 -5.42 -5.68 24.37
N VAL A 318 -4.49 -4.79 24.01
CA VAL A 318 -3.05 -5.10 24.10
C VAL A 318 -2.28 -4.25 25.10
N SER A 319 -2.81 -3.11 25.54
CA SER A 319 -2.10 -2.12 26.35
C SER A 319 -2.95 -1.60 27.51
N ASP A 320 -2.34 -0.81 28.40
CA ASP A 320 -2.99 -0.08 29.50
C ASP A 320 -3.44 1.34 29.12
N GLY A 321 -3.31 1.72 27.84
CA GLY A 321 -3.61 3.06 27.31
C GLY A 321 -2.46 4.07 27.43
N ALA A 322 -1.42 3.77 28.21
CA ALA A 322 -0.20 4.57 28.32
C ALA A 322 0.93 4.04 27.42
N GLY A 323 0.64 3.02 26.61
CA GLY A 323 1.62 2.36 25.75
C GLY A 323 2.43 1.27 26.45
N ASN A 324 2.04 0.87 27.66
CA ASN A 324 2.61 -0.31 28.30
C ASN A 324 1.82 -1.53 27.82
N TRP A 325 2.39 -2.23 26.85
CA TRP A 325 1.77 -3.44 26.32
C TRP A 325 1.85 -4.58 27.32
N LYS A 326 0.79 -5.39 27.36
CA LYS A 326 0.73 -6.61 28.17
C LYS A 326 1.82 -7.59 27.74
N GLU A 327 2.27 -8.40 28.68
CA GLU A 327 3.43 -9.28 28.48
C GLU A 327 3.29 -10.17 27.23
N GLY A 328 4.32 -10.09 26.38
CA GLY A 328 4.44 -10.88 25.16
C GLY A 328 3.52 -10.43 24.02
N MET A 329 2.81 -9.31 24.13
CA MET A 329 1.92 -8.82 23.06
C MET A 329 2.59 -7.87 22.07
N LEU A 330 3.67 -7.18 22.46
CA LEU A 330 4.44 -6.28 21.58
C LEU A 330 5.66 -7.01 20.99
N ALA A 331 5.84 -6.91 19.68
CA ALA A 331 6.99 -7.50 18.99
C ALA A 331 8.27 -6.73 19.30
N LYS A 332 9.42 -7.36 18.99
CA LYS A 332 10.76 -6.78 19.23
C LYS A 332 11.04 -5.49 18.45
N ASP A 333 10.26 -5.21 17.41
CA ASP A 333 10.36 -3.94 16.68
C ASP A 333 9.77 -2.74 17.44
N GLY A 334 9.11 -2.99 18.58
CA GLY A 334 8.53 -1.96 19.44
C GLY A 334 7.32 -1.26 18.84
N VAL A 335 6.75 -1.79 17.76
CA VAL A 335 5.66 -1.15 17.02
C VAL A 335 4.52 -2.09 16.75
N HIS A 336 4.77 -3.35 16.40
CA HIS A 336 3.74 -4.27 15.95
C HIS A 336 3.36 -5.31 17.00
N PRO A 337 2.16 -5.89 16.94
CA PRO A 337 1.82 -7.00 17.82
C PRO A 337 2.63 -8.26 17.46
N THR A 338 2.86 -9.10 18.46
CA THR A 338 3.16 -10.52 18.26
C THR A 338 1.91 -11.27 17.81
N GLU A 339 2.00 -12.57 17.54
CA GLU A 339 0.84 -13.42 17.28
C GLU A 339 -0.17 -13.39 18.44
N LYS A 340 0.30 -13.46 19.69
CA LYS A 340 -0.52 -13.34 20.90
C LYS A 340 -1.23 -11.98 20.99
N GLY A 341 -0.54 -10.89 20.65
CA GLY A 341 -1.15 -9.56 20.61
C GLY A 341 -2.22 -9.47 19.51
N ALA A 342 -1.96 -10.04 18.34
CA ALA A 342 -2.87 -10.05 17.22
C ALA A 342 -4.13 -10.89 17.46
N GLU A 343 -4.01 -12.03 18.15
CA GLU A 343 -5.15 -12.84 18.59
C GLU A 343 -6.03 -12.06 19.58
N ALA A 344 -5.43 -11.42 20.59
CA ALA A 344 -6.17 -10.57 21.53
C ALA A 344 -6.90 -9.40 20.85
N MET A 345 -6.29 -8.81 19.82
CA MET A 345 -6.94 -7.81 18.98
C MET A 345 -8.10 -8.40 18.17
N ALA A 346 -7.95 -9.60 17.61
CA ALA A 346 -9.01 -10.27 16.86
C ALA A 346 -10.20 -10.63 17.77
N ASP A 347 -9.94 -11.12 18.99
CA ASP A 347 -11.00 -11.36 19.98
C ASP A 347 -11.75 -10.07 20.30
N ARG A 348 -11.02 -8.97 20.49
CA ARG A 348 -11.63 -7.67 20.74
C ARG A 348 -12.46 -7.18 19.56
N PHE A 349 -12.01 -7.43 18.33
CA PHE A 349 -12.80 -7.16 17.12
C PHE A 349 -14.12 -7.93 17.14
N LEU A 350 -14.12 -9.22 17.48
CA LEU A 350 -15.34 -10.04 17.55
C LEU A 350 -16.28 -9.64 18.69
N VAL A 351 -15.76 -9.10 19.79
CA VAL A 351 -16.54 -8.56 20.91
C VAL A 351 -17.18 -7.22 20.54
N ASP A 352 -16.42 -6.32 19.90
CA ASP A 352 -16.88 -4.97 19.60
C ASP A 352 -17.67 -4.89 18.29
N PHE A 353 -17.50 -5.85 17.39
CA PHE A 353 -18.23 -6.01 16.13
C PHE A 353 -18.66 -7.46 15.87
N PRO A 354 -19.55 -8.04 16.71
CA PRO A 354 -20.03 -9.41 16.57
C PRO A 354 -20.80 -9.67 15.27
N GLU A 355 -21.35 -8.63 14.63
CA GLU A 355 -22.11 -8.74 13.38
C GLU A 355 -21.27 -9.27 12.21
N ILE A 356 -19.93 -9.19 12.30
CA ILE A 356 -19.03 -9.81 11.31
C ILE A 356 -19.38 -11.29 11.07
N LYS A 357 -19.90 -11.98 12.10
CA LYS A 357 -20.27 -13.41 12.03
C LYS A 357 -21.37 -13.72 11.02
N ASN A 358 -22.12 -12.70 10.58
CA ASN A 358 -23.16 -12.82 9.57
C ASN A 358 -22.60 -12.75 8.13
N TYR A 359 -21.34 -12.37 7.96
CA TYR A 359 -20.69 -12.19 6.66
C TYR A 359 -19.62 -13.26 6.48
N LYS A 360 -19.96 -14.35 5.77
CA LYS A 360 -19.08 -15.50 5.54
C LYS A 360 -18.64 -15.58 4.09
N ARG A 361 -17.40 -16.05 3.89
CA ARG A 361 -16.83 -16.27 2.56
C ARG A 361 -17.31 -17.56 1.91
#